data_AF-A0A6M8VHG6-F1
#
_entry.id   AF-A0A6M8VHG6-F1
#
_cell.length_a   1.000
_cell.length_b   1.000
_cell.length_c   1.000
_cell.angle_alpha   90.00
_cell.angle_beta   90.00
_cell.angle_gamma   90.00
#
_symmetry.space_group_name_H-M   'P 1'
#
loop_
_entity.id
_entity.type
_entity.pdbx_description
1 polymer ?
#
loop_
_entity_poly.entity_id
_entity_poly.type
_entity_poly.pdbx_seq_one_letter_code
_entity_poly.pdbx_strand_id
1 'polypeptide(L)'
;MLPADLVLMFKAFITMEGMGRSLDPDFDMAGEAAPVLESVLRRHYSPLNVARRMQDGLVQTLRLLGGLPDDLSRLLRRARRGRIEVHVDIKELHEVSLRVDKAASRLTLGIVTAALIIGSAIVLNVQSGDQAFGLPLLGLLGFIGAAIGGVWLLISIWRSGRG
;
A
#
# COMPACT_ATOMS: atom_id res chain seq x y z
N MET A 1 -10.57 22.61 -35.33
CA MET A 1 -11.09 21.40 -35.99
C MET A 1 -12.42 21.07 -35.32
N LEU A 2 -13.52 21.01 -36.09
CA LEU A 2 -14.84 20.66 -35.54
C LEU A 2 -14.85 19.17 -35.13
N PRO A 3 -15.46 18.79 -33.99
CA PRO A 3 -15.66 17.40 -33.58
C PRO A 3 -16.30 16.56 -34.70
N ALA A 4 -15.86 15.31 -34.86
CA ALA A 4 -16.33 14.41 -35.92
C ALA A 4 -17.85 14.21 -35.92
N ASP A 5 -18.46 14.17 -34.74
CA ASP A 5 -19.91 14.00 -34.57
C ASP A 5 -20.71 15.16 -35.18
N LEU A 6 -20.20 16.39 -35.07
CA LEU A 6 -20.85 17.55 -35.67
C LEU A 6 -20.76 17.51 -37.20
N VAL A 7 -19.64 17.07 -37.75
CA VAL A 7 -19.46 16.93 -39.21
C VAL A 7 -20.42 15.89 -39.79
N LEU A 8 -20.58 14.75 -39.10
CA LEU A 8 -21.51 13.70 -39.52
C LEU A 8 -22.97 14.17 -39.43
N MET A 9 -23.33 14.91 -38.38
CA MET A 9 -24.64 15.54 -38.23
C MET A 9 -24.94 16.54 -39.36
N PHE A 10 -23.99 17.43 -39.68
CA PHE A 10 -24.15 18.36 -40.80
C PHE A 10 -24.31 17.64 -42.14
N LYS A 11 -23.54 16.57 -42.38
CA LYS A 11 -23.70 15.75 -43.59
C LYS A 11 -25.08 15.11 -43.67
N ALA A 12 -25.62 14.63 -42.55
CA ALA A 12 -26.97 14.07 -42.49
C ALA A 12 -28.04 15.14 -42.80
N PHE A 13 -27.92 16.35 -42.25
CA PHE A 13 -28.84 17.45 -42.54
C PHE A 13 -28.81 17.88 -44.01
N ILE A 14 -27.61 18.06 -44.58
CA ILE A 14 -27.45 18.43 -46.00
C ILE A 14 -28.04 17.35 -46.92
N THR A 15 -27.84 16.06 -46.57
CA THR A 15 -28.39 14.94 -47.35
C THR A 15 -29.92 14.91 -47.28
N MET A 16 -30.49 15.19 -46.11
CA MET A 16 -31.94 15.23 -45.91
C MET A 16 -32.59 16.41 -46.65
N GLU A 17 -31.97 17.59 -46.62
CA GLU A 17 -32.40 18.76 -47.38
C GLU A 17 -32.33 18.50 -48.89
N GLY A 18 -31.27 17.86 -49.37
CA GLY A 18 -31.12 17.46 -50.77
C GLY A 18 -32.16 16.44 -51.23
N MET A 19 -32.56 15.50 -50.37
CA MET A 19 -33.68 14.59 -50.64
C MET A 19 -35.03 15.29 -50.56
N GLY A 20 -35.23 16.25 -49.65
CA GLY A 20 -36.46 17.03 -49.57
C GLY A 20 -36.67 17.87 -50.84
N ARG A 21 -35.61 18.52 -51.33
CA ARG A 21 -35.64 19.31 -52.56
C ARG A 21 -35.88 18.51 -53.84
N SER A 22 -35.61 17.21 -53.84
CA SER A 22 -35.93 16.36 -55.00
C SER A 22 -37.40 15.97 -55.09
N LEU A 23 -38.15 16.08 -53.99
CA LEU A 23 -39.60 15.88 -53.95
C LEU A 23 -40.38 17.21 -54.02
N ASP A 24 -39.87 18.27 -53.41
CA ASP A 24 -40.44 19.62 -53.43
C ASP A 24 -39.34 20.67 -53.68
N PRO A 25 -39.30 21.30 -54.87
CA PRO A 25 -38.24 22.22 -55.25
C PRO A 25 -38.05 23.43 -54.32
N ASP A 26 -39.12 23.86 -53.64
CA ASP A 26 -39.12 25.05 -52.78
C ASP A 26 -38.89 24.70 -51.29
N PHE A 27 -38.59 23.44 -50.98
CA PHE A 27 -38.37 22.98 -49.61
C PHE A 27 -37.13 23.61 -48.96
N ASP A 28 -37.35 24.30 -47.84
CA ASP A 28 -36.32 24.82 -46.94
C ASP A 28 -36.43 24.15 -45.56
N MET A 29 -35.51 23.21 -45.32
CA MET A 29 -35.45 22.48 -44.06
C MET A 29 -35.09 23.39 -42.87
N ALA A 30 -34.30 24.44 -43.08
CA ALA A 30 -33.88 25.34 -42.01
C ALA A 30 -35.04 26.22 -41.52
N GLY A 31 -35.86 26.72 -42.45
CA GLY A 31 -37.09 27.45 -42.15
C GLY A 31 -38.11 26.62 -41.36
N GLU A 32 -38.34 25.38 -41.78
CA GLU A 32 -39.29 24.47 -41.11
C GLU A 32 -38.79 23.95 -39.75
N ALA A 33 -37.47 23.80 -39.57
CA ALA A 33 -36.89 23.38 -38.30
C ALA A 33 -36.82 24.50 -37.24
N ALA A 34 -36.87 25.78 -37.67
CA ALA A 34 -36.80 26.93 -36.78
C ALA A 34 -37.85 26.95 -35.63
N PRO A 35 -39.16 26.72 -35.87
CA PRO A 35 -40.17 26.70 -34.80
C PRO A 35 -39.96 25.55 -33.81
N VAL A 36 -39.47 24.40 -34.28
CA VAL A 36 -39.14 23.25 -33.42
C VAL A 36 -37.97 23.63 -32.52
N LEU A 37 -36.93 24.24 -33.07
CA LEU A 37 -35.77 24.70 -32.33
C LEU A 37 -36.14 25.77 -31.28
N GLU A 38 -37.01 26.73 -31.63
CA GLU A 38 -37.50 27.74 -30.70
C GLU A 38 -38.28 27.11 -29.54
N SER A 39 -39.14 26.12 -29.81
CA SER A 39 -39.90 25.42 -28.78
C SER A 39 -39.00 24.66 -27.80
N VAL A 40 -37.91 24.06 -28.30
CA VAL A 40 -36.93 23.32 -27.49
C VAL A 40 -36.08 24.29 -26.66
N LEU A 41 -35.61 25.40 -27.24
CA LEU A 41 -34.86 26.42 -26.49
C LEU A 41 -35.73 27.04 -25.40
N ARG A 42 -36.98 27.41 -25.67
CA ARG A 42 -37.90 27.93 -24.64
C ARG A 42 -38.10 26.94 -23.49
N ARG A 43 -38.12 25.64 -23.80
CA ARG A 43 -38.25 24.59 -22.78
C ARG A 43 -36.95 24.42 -21.99
N HIS A 44 -35.78 24.48 -22.64
CA HIS A 44 -34.49 24.33 -21.96
C HIS A 44 -34.09 25.56 -21.13
N TYR A 45 -34.44 26.77 -21.59
CA TYR A 45 -34.24 28.06 -20.92
C TYR A 45 -35.41 28.49 -20.02
N SER A 46 -36.41 27.62 -19.84
CA SER A 46 -37.49 27.89 -18.89
C SER A 46 -36.93 28.01 -17.47
N PRO A 47 -37.20 29.11 -16.74
CA PRO A 47 -36.76 29.30 -15.36
C PRO A 47 -37.24 28.17 -14.43
N LEU A 48 -38.32 27.47 -14.81
CA LEU A 48 -38.84 26.30 -14.10
C LEU A 48 -37.85 25.12 -14.09
N ASN A 49 -37.11 24.93 -15.19
CA ASN A 49 -36.13 23.83 -15.30
C ASN A 49 -34.84 24.13 -14.54
N VAL A 50 -34.46 25.41 -14.44
CA VAL A 50 -33.34 25.84 -13.58
C VAL A 50 -33.69 25.64 -12.11
N ALA A 51 -34.91 26.02 -11.70
CA ALA A 51 -35.39 25.83 -10.33
C ALA A 51 -35.45 24.35 -9.91
N ARG A 52 -35.91 23.46 -10.80
CA ARG A 52 -35.89 21.99 -10.56
C ARG A 52 -34.47 21.46 -10.38
N ARG A 53 -33.53 21.82 -11.26
CA ARG A 53 -32.13 21.40 -11.14
C ARG A 53 -31.49 21.89 -9.84
N MET A 54 -31.82 23.11 -9.41
CA MET A 54 -31.38 23.63 -8.11
C MET A 54 -31.97 22.85 -6.93
N GLN A 55 -33.27 22.53 -6.95
CA GLN A 55 -33.87 21.69 -5.91
C GLN A 55 -33.23 20.30 -5.83
N ASP A 56 -33.02 19.66 -6.98
CA ASP A 56 -32.39 18.34 -7.03
C ASP A 56 -30.95 18.39 -6.48
N GLY A 57 -30.19 19.41 -6.84
CA GLY A 57 -28.83 19.63 -6.31
C GLY A 57 -28.81 19.89 -4.79
N LEU A 58 -29.77 20.67 -4.27
CA LEU A 58 -29.89 20.93 -2.83
C LEU A 58 -30.29 19.66 -2.06
N VAL A 59 -31.24 18.88 -2.56
CA VAL A 59 -31.65 17.62 -1.95
C VAL A 59 -30.49 16.63 -1.92
N GLN A 60 -29.70 16.53 -3.00
CA GLN A 60 -28.53 15.67 -3.05
C GLN A 60 -27.46 16.10 -2.04
N THR A 61 -27.21 17.41 -1.93
CA THR A 61 -26.25 17.98 -0.96
C THR A 61 -26.68 17.72 0.48
N LEU A 62 -27.98 17.89 0.79
CA LEU A 62 -28.54 17.60 2.11
C LEU A 62 -28.46 16.12 2.47
N ARG A 63 -28.67 15.21 1.50
CA ARG A 63 -28.50 13.76 1.72
C ARG A 63 -27.05 13.39 2.04
N LEU A 64 -26.09 14.00 1.35
CA LEU A 64 -24.66 13.77 1.61
C LEU A 64 -24.25 14.27 3.00
N LEU A 65 -24.69 15.47 3.37
CA LEU A 65 -24.47 16.03 4.71
C LEU A 65 -25.15 15.22 5.81
N GLY A 66 -26.33 14.67 5.55
CA GLY A 66 -27.04 13.80 6.49
C GLY A 66 -26.41 12.41 6.68
N GLY A 67 -25.76 11.86 5.65
CA GLY A 67 -25.08 10.55 5.71
C GLY A 67 -23.67 10.59 6.31
N LEU A 68 -22.96 11.72 6.14
CA LEU A 68 -21.62 11.97 6.67
C LEU A 68 -21.40 11.62 8.15
N PRO A 69 -22.27 12.03 9.10
CA PRO A 69 -22.07 11.71 10.50
C PRO A 69 -22.14 10.20 10.78
N ASP A 70 -22.98 9.44 10.06
CA ASP A 70 -23.08 8.00 10.25
C ASP A 70 -21.82 7.30 9.71
N ASP A 71 -21.30 7.72 8.57
CA ASP A 71 -20.05 7.22 7.98
C ASP A 71 -18.83 7.52 8.88
N LEU A 72 -18.74 8.74 9.41
CA LEU A 72 -17.73 9.12 10.40
C LEU A 72 -17.85 8.27 11.66
N SER A 73 -19.08 8.05 12.16
CA SER A 73 -19.29 7.21 13.33
C SER A 73 -18.89 5.75 13.10
N ARG A 74 -19.08 5.23 11.87
CA ARG A 74 -18.66 3.87 11.48
C ARG A 74 -17.14 3.78 11.39
N LEU A 75 -16.49 4.78 10.81
CA LEU A 75 -15.02 4.90 10.77
C LEU A 75 -14.43 4.94 12.19
N LEU A 76 -14.92 5.81 13.06
CA LEU A 76 -14.49 5.92 14.47
C LEU A 76 -14.75 4.62 15.24
N ARG A 77 -15.87 3.92 14.99
CA ARG A 77 -16.16 2.62 15.60
C ARG A 77 -15.23 1.50 15.12
N ARG A 78 -14.74 1.57 13.88
CA ARG A 78 -13.72 0.65 13.35
C ARG A 78 -12.33 0.99 13.93
N ALA A 79 -12.01 2.29 14.01
CA ALA A 79 -10.81 2.83 14.67
C ALA A 79 -10.67 2.38 16.12
N ARG A 80 -11.70 2.63 16.92
CA ARG A 80 -11.71 2.32 18.35
C ARG A 80 -11.66 0.82 18.65
N ARG A 81 -12.09 -0.04 17.71
CA ARG A 81 -12.01 -1.49 17.86
C ARG A 81 -10.64 -2.07 17.49
N GLY A 82 -9.65 -1.23 17.19
CA GLY A 82 -8.31 -1.67 16.77
C GLY A 82 -8.32 -2.45 15.45
N ARG A 83 -9.44 -2.41 14.72
CA ARG A 83 -9.66 -3.10 13.43
C ARG A 83 -9.46 -2.16 12.25
N ILE A 84 -8.68 -1.10 12.43
CA ILE A 84 -8.05 -0.49 11.26
C ILE A 84 -6.84 -1.36 11.00
N GLU A 85 -7.04 -2.34 10.14
CA GLU A 85 -5.97 -3.03 9.45
C GLU A 85 -5.36 -2.00 8.50
N VAL A 86 -4.56 -1.07 9.05
CA VAL A 86 -3.74 -0.19 8.22
C VAL A 86 -2.75 -1.13 7.59
N HIS A 87 -2.97 -1.45 6.31
CA HIS A 87 -1.93 -1.98 5.45
C HIS A 87 -0.87 -0.88 5.29
N VAL A 88 -0.11 -0.63 6.36
CA VAL A 88 1.18 0.04 6.24
C VAL A 88 2.02 -1.01 5.55
N ASP A 89 2.45 -0.73 4.33
CA ASP A 89 3.39 -1.55 3.60
C ASP A 89 4.74 -1.44 4.32
N ILE A 90 4.89 -2.14 5.45
CA ILE A 90 6.03 -1.97 6.33
C ILE A 90 7.24 -2.72 5.77
N LYS A 91 7.76 -2.25 4.64
CA LYS A 91 9.10 -2.64 4.19
C LYS A 91 10.17 -2.30 5.24
N GLU A 92 9.90 -1.36 6.15
CA GLU A 92 10.84 -0.96 7.20
C GLU A 92 10.97 -1.93 8.38
N LEU A 93 9.93 -2.66 8.83
CA LEU A 93 10.12 -3.58 9.98
C LEU A 93 10.97 -4.80 9.60
N HIS A 94 10.86 -5.29 8.37
CA HIS A 94 11.71 -6.40 7.92
C HIS A 94 13.19 -5.97 7.87
N GLU A 95 13.46 -4.74 7.43
CA GLU A 95 14.82 -4.19 7.44
C GLU A 95 15.37 -3.94 8.85
N VAL A 96 14.52 -3.59 9.82
CA VAL A 96 14.94 -3.45 11.22
C VAL A 96 15.28 -4.83 11.81
N SER A 97 14.48 -5.86 11.57
CA SER A 97 14.77 -7.23 12.01
C SER A 97 16.11 -7.73 11.45
N LEU A 98 16.33 -7.55 10.14
CA LEU A 98 17.58 -7.91 9.47
C LEU A 98 18.81 -7.18 10.03
N ARG A 99 18.65 -5.92 10.46
CA ARG A 99 19.72 -5.15 11.11
C ARG A 99 20.01 -5.65 12.52
N VAL A 100 18.98 -6.01 13.28
CA VAL A 100 19.11 -6.57 14.63
C VAL A 100 19.79 -7.94 14.59
N ASP A 101 19.41 -8.82 13.66
CA ASP A 101 20.03 -10.14 13.50
C ASP A 101 21.51 -10.07 13.13
N LYS A 102 21.89 -9.10 12.29
CA LYS A 102 23.30 -8.84 11.95
C LYS A 102 24.09 -8.31 13.15
N ALA A 103 23.50 -7.43 13.96
CA ALA A 103 24.13 -6.92 15.17
C ALA A 103 24.32 -8.03 16.22
N ALA A 104 23.28 -8.85 16.44
CA ALA A 104 23.33 -10.00 17.32
C ALA A 104 24.41 -10.99 16.88
N SER A 105 24.46 -11.35 15.60
CA SER A 105 25.48 -12.26 15.05
C SER A 105 26.91 -11.75 15.26
N ARG A 106 27.15 -10.44 15.13
CA ARG A 106 28.47 -9.83 15.40
C ARG A 106 28.83 -9.87 16.88
N LEU A 107 27.88 -9.58 17.76
CA LEU A 107 28.09 -9.66 19.21
C LEU A 107 28.40 -11.08 19.65
N THR A 108 27.64 -12.05 19.13
CA THR A 108 27.88 -13.47 19.36
C THR A 108 29.31 -13.85 18.96
N LEU A 109 29.74 -13.53 17.73
CA LEU A 109 31.11 -13.80 17.28
C LEU A 109 32.17 -13.16 18.19
N GLY A 110 31.96 -11.93 18.64
CA GLY A 110 32.85 -11.25 19.59
C GLY A 110 32.97 -11.98 20.92
N ILE A 111 31.84 -12.42 21.49
CA ILE A 111 31.79 -13.18 22.76
C ILE A 111 32.51 -14.51 22.61
N VAL A 112 32.30 -15.24 21.51
CA VAL A 112 33.00 -16.51 21.25
C VAL A 112 34.50 -16.31 21.18
N THR A 113 34.91 -15.29 20.42
CA THR A 113 36.34 -14.99 20.24
C THR A 113 36.98 -14.62 21.57
N ALA A 114 36.32 -13.79 22.38
CA ALA A 114 36.78 -13.43 23.72
C ALA A 114 36.87 -14.65 24.65
N ALA A 115 35.86 -15.53 24.65
CA ALA A 115 35.86 -16.75 25.45
C ALA A 115 37.01 -17.71 25.06
N LEU A 116 37.28 -17.86 23.76
CA LEU A 116 38.40 -18.66 23.26
C LEU A 116 39.75 -18.05 23.65
N ILE A 117 39.92 -16.73 23.56
CA ILE A 117 41.15 -16.03 23.97
C ILE A 117 41.38 -16.21 25.47
N ILE A 118 40.37 -15.92 26.30
CA ILE A 118 40.47 -16.02 27.76
C ILE A 118 40.76 -17.46 28.16
N GLY A 119 40.04 -18.41 27.58
CA GLY A 119 40.23 -19.82 27.85
C GLY A 119 41.62 -20.34 27.43
N SER A 120 42.11 -19.93 26.27
CA SER A 120 43.48 -20.24 25.81
C SER A 120 44.53 -19.66 26.76
N ALA A 121 44.35 -18.42 27.22
CA ALA A 121 45.26 -17.77 28.18
C ALA A 121 45.28 -18.49 29.54
N ILE A 122 44.12 -18.94 30.04
CA ILE A 122 44.03 -19.70 31.30
C ILE A 122 44.77 -21.04 31.18
N VAL A 123 44.58 -21.77 30.08
CA VAL A 123 45.24 -23.07 29.84
C VAL A 123 46.76 -22.93 29.79
N LEU A 124 47.27 -21.87 29.16
CA LEU A 124 48.72 -21.61 29.08
C LEU A 124 49.30 -21.24 30.45
N ASN A 125 48.56 -20.50 31.27
CA ASN A 125 49.03 -20.09 32.60
C ASN A 125 49.07 -21.27 33.59
N VAL A 126 48.06 -22.16 33.54
CA VAL A 126 47.97 -23.34 34.42
C VAL A 126 49.09 -24.36 34.17
N GLN A 127 49.65 -24.44 32.95
CA GLN A 127 50.76 -25.36 32.65
C GLN A 127 52.12 -24.92 33.21
N SER A 128 52.24 -23.67 33.68
CA SER A 128 53.51 -23.13 34.19
C SER A 128 53.72 -23.30 35.70
N GLY A 129 52.75 -23.87 36.42
CA GLY A 129 52.83 -24.16 37.85
C GLY A 129 53.21 -25.61 38.13
N ASP A 130 54.37 -25.82 38.74
CA ASP A 130 54.93 -27.12 39.10
C ASP A 130 53.94 -28.08 39.81
N GLN A 131 53.86 -29.31 39.26
CA GLN A 131 53.52 -30.60 39.89
C GLN A 131 52.23 -30.74 40.74
N ALA A 132 51.19 -31.33 40.12
CA ALA A 132 50.36 -32.36 40.77
C ALA A 132 49.78 -33.34 39.72
N PHE A 133 50.14 -34.61 39.87
CA PHE A 133 50.11 -35.71 38.90
C PHE A 133 48.70 -36.26 38.54
N GLY A 134 47.70 -35.41 38.26
CA GLY A 134 46.39 -35.89 37.78
C GLY A 134 45.26 -34.85 37.67
N LEU A 135 45.32 -33.75 38.42
CA LEU A 135 44.33 -32.67 38.34
C LEU A 135 44.43 -31.76 37.09
N PRO A 136 45.63 -31.43 36.55
CA PRO A 136 45.74 -30.56 35.38
C PRO A 136 45.08 -31.16 34.13
N LEU A 137 45.14 -32.48 33.97
CA LEU A 137 44.57 -33.18 32.82
C LEU A 137 43.03 -33.20 32.86
N LEU A 138 42.44 -33.35 34.05
CA LEU A 138 40.99 -33.23 34.24
C LEU A 138 40.50 -31.80 34.01
N GLY A 139 41.27 -30.79 34.45
CA GLY A 139 40.96 -29.38 34.16
C GLY A 139 41.01 -29.06 32.67
N LEU A 140 42.00 -29.60 31.95
CA LEU A 140 42.15 -29.44 30.51
C LEU A 140 41.00 -30.13 29.74
N LEU A 141 40.64 -31.36 30.13
CA LEU A 141 39.51 -32.10 29.55
C LEU A 141 38.17 -31.41 29.84
N GLY A 142 37.96 -30.90 31.04
CA GLY A 142 36.77 -30.13 31.41
C GLY A 142 36.69 -28.81 30.65
N PHE A 143 37.81 -28.12 30.46
CA PHE A 143 37.88 -26.89 29.67
C PHE A 143 37.59 -27.15 28.18
N ILE A 144 38.17 -28.19 27.59
CA ILE A 144 37.88 -28.60 26.20
C ILE A 144 36.42 -29.00 26.06
N GLY A 145 35.87 -29.77 27.02
CA GLY A 145 34.46 -30.14 27.04
C GLY A 145 33.52 -28.94 27.13
N ALA A 146 33.82 -27.97 27.99
CA ALA A 146 33.05 -26.73 28.12
C ALA A 146 33.19 -25.82 26.89
N ALA A 147 34.37 -25.73 26.30
CA ALA A 147 34.61 -24.97 25.06
C ALA A 147 33.83 -25.58 23.88
N ILE A 148 33.87 -26.91 23.73
CA ILE A 148 33.10 -27.63 22.70
C ILE A 148 31.59 -27.47 22.95
N GLY A 149 31.14 -27.62 24.20
CA GLY A 149 29.73 -27.43 24.56
C GLY A 149 29.24 -26.02 24.27
N GLY A 150 30.05 -25.00 24.58
CA GLY A 150 29.76 -23.61 24.24
C GLY A 150 29.64 -23.41 22.73
N VAL A 151 30.64 -23.83 21.97
CA VAL A 151 30.65 -23.73 20.50
C VAL A 151 29.48 -24.49 19.87
N TRP A 152 29.12 -25.66 20.40
CA TRP A 152 27.98 -26.44 19.91
C TRP A 152 26.64 -25.73 20.15
N LEU A 153 26.47 -25.08 21.30
CA LEU A 153 25.27 -24.31 21.65
C LEU A 153 25.11 -23.08 20.73
N LEU A 154 26.22 -22.44 20.41
CA LEU A 154 26.28 -21.33 19.44
C LEU A 154 25.87 -21.76 18.03
N ILE A 155 26.38 -22.90 17.56
CA ILE A 155 26.00 -23.46 16.26
C ILE A 155 24.52 -23.85 16.25
N SER A 156 23.99 -24.37 17.35
CA SER A 156 22.57 -24.73 17.49
C SER A 156 21.65 -23.51 17.37
N ILE A 157 21.98 -22.41 18.05
CA ILE A 157 21.23 -21.15 17.95
C ILE A 157 21.27 -20.60 16.52
N TRP A 158 22.43 -20.65 15.87
CA TRP A 158 22.59 -20.15 14.50
C TRP A 158 21.89 -21.02 13.44
N ARG A 159 21.75 -22.33 13.71
CA ARG A 159 20.98 -23.26 12.85
C ARG A 159 19.47 -23.14 13.08
N SER A 160 19.04 -22.81 14.29
CA SER A 160 17.62 -22.63 14.64
C SER A 160 17.03 -21.31 14.12
N GLY A 161 17.85 -20.27 13.92
CA GLY A 161 17.41 -18.98 13.37
C GLY A 161 17.19 -18.96 11.85
N ARG A 162 17.26 -20.12 11.17
CA ARG A 162 17.02 -20.28 9.73
C ARG A 162 15.71 -21.04 9.40
N GLY A 163 14.84 -21.24 10.40
CA GLY A 163 13.49 -21.77 10.23
C GLY A 163 12.44 -20.67 10.22
#